data_AF-K1YD94-F1
#
_entry.id   AF-K1YD94-F1
#
_cell.length_a   1.000
_cell.length_b   1.000
_cell.length_c   1.000
_cell.angle_alpha   90.00
_cell.angle_beta   90.00
_cell.angle_gamma   90.00
#
_symmetry.space_group_name_H-M   'P 1'
#
loop_
_entity.id
_entity.type
_entity.pdbx_description
1 polymer ?
#
loop_
_entity_poly.entity_id
_entity_poly.type
_entity_poly.pdbx_seq_one_letter_code
_entity_poly.pdbx_strand_id
1 'polypeptide(L)'
;AAATVAALVECATGADGRVQAKLLSHMQFKAMARIKEHGEIFFPRATTTSQPSPNIDPAPPRHPTAEVDTVHLYRELVPFGPHYHTLQERLFLTETEAWGRLQAPELPFIDPIQDIIGSPFPLDGALHAACVLGQRAVDFVPFPVGFDRRTIFRPTQPGGRYLTRVTMLAPTRDELVFDLAIFNNDRQLYETVTGLRMRDVSKAMQKSLV
;
A
#
# COMPACT_ATOMS: atom_id res chain seq x y z
N ALA A 1 4.93 19.93 16.01
CA ALA A 1 4.95 20.78 14.80
C ALA A 1 5.10 19.86 13.61
N ALA A 2 4.30 20.04 12.56
CA ALA A 2 4.50 19.28 11.31
C ALA A 2 5.82 19.74 10.67
N ALA A 3 6.68 18.79 10.31
CA ALA A 3 7.90 19.10 9.57
C ALA A 3 7.55 19.32 8.10
N THR A 4 7.95 20.46 7.53
CA THR A 4 7.81 20.72 6.10
C THR A 4 9.04 20.18 5.37
N VAL A 5 8.83 19.35 4.35
CA VAL A 5 9.91 18.84 3.49
C VAL A 5 9.70 19.43 2.09
N ALA A 6 10.71 20.13 1.58
CA ALA A 6 10.70 20.58 0.20
C ALA A 6 10.89 19.37 -0.72
N ALA A 7 9.91 19.13 -1.59
CA ALA A 7 9.90 18.04 -2.55
C ALA A 7 9.99 18.58 -3.98
N LEU A 8 10.67 17.82 -4.84
CA LEU A 8 10.74 18.01 -6.28
C LEU A 8 10.13 16.77 -6.93
N VAL A 9 9.27 16.97 -7.93
CA VAL A 9 8.78 15.90 -8.79
C VAL A 9 9.46 16.03 -10.14
N GLU A 10 10.27 15.05 -10.51
CA GLU A 10 10.88 14.98 -11.84
C GLU A 10 10.05 14.06 -12.73
N CYS A 11 9.66 14.55 -13.91
CA CYS A 11 8.89 13.78 -14.88
C CYS A 11 9.66 13.69 -16.19
N ALA A 12 9.75 12.48 -16.74
CA ALA A 12 10.38 12.21 -18.02
C ALA A 12 9.48 11.31 -18.89
N THR A 13 9.48 11.55 -20.20
CA THR A 13 8.76 10.69 -21.15
C THR A 13 9.78 9.83 -21.89
N GLY A 14 9.63 8.51 -21.79
CA GLY A 14 10.45 7.54 -22.50
C GLY A 14 10.12 7.48 -24.00
N ALA A 15 11.03 6.93 -24.80
CA ALA A 15 10.83 6.72 -26.24
C ALA A 15 9.63 5.80 -26.56
N ASP A 16 9.24 4.94 -25.62
CA ASP A 16 8.06 4.07 -25.70
C ASP A 16 6.74 4.77 -25.30
N GLY A 17 6.82 6.06 -24.95
CA GLY A 17 5.67 6.88 -24.53
C GLY A 17 5.22 6.65 -23.09
N ARG A 18 5.97 5.88 -22.29
CA ARG A 18 5.73 5.79 -20.84
C ARG A 18 6.18 7.09 -20.16
N VAL A 19 5.45 7.50 -19.13
CA VAL A 19 5.84 8.62 -18.28
C VAL A 19 6.46 8.06 -17.00
N GLN A 20 7.69 8.44 -16.72
CA GLN A 20 8.38 8.20 -15.47
C GLN A 20 8.21 9.42 -14.57
N ALA A 21 7.86 9.20 -13.30
CA ALA A 21 7.79 10.24 -12.28
C ALA A 21 8.60 9.83 -11.05
N LYS A 22 9.46 10.73 -10.58
CA LYS A 22 10.29 10.54 -9.39
C LYS A 22 9.94 11.57 -8.33
N LEU A 23 9.79 11.13 -7.09
CA LEU A 23 9.67 12.00 -5.93
C LEU A 23 11.04 12.17 -5.27
N LEU A 24 11.53 13.40 -5.27
CA LEU A 24 12.85 13.76 -4.77
C LEU A 24 12.71 14.76 -3.62
N SER A 25 13.62 14.77 -2.67
CA SER A 25 13.77 15.88 -1.72
C SER A 25 15.21 16.34 -1.64
N HIS A 26 15.40 17.63 -1.41
CA HIS A 26 16.70 18.15 -1.07
C HIS A 26 16.98 17.89 0.41
N MET A 27 18.10 17.24 0.71
CA MET A 27 18.58 17.01 2.07
C MET A 27 19.90 17.71 2.26
N GLN A 28 19.97 18.54 3.30
CA GLN A 28 21.20 19.24 3.68
C GLN A 28 21.74 18.62 4.96
N PHE A 29 22.98 18.12 4.89
CA PHE A 29 23.67 17.53 6.02
C PHE A 29 25.04 18.19 6.18
N LYS A 30 25.17 19.05 7.22
CA LYS A 30 26.34 19.90 7.44
C LYS A 30 26.67 20.72 6.18
N ALA A 31 27.88 20.59 5.64
CA ALA A 31 28.34 21.29 4.44
C ALA A 31 27.95 20.59 3.12
N MET A 32 27.26 19.45 3.16
CA MET A 32 26.89 18.69 1.96
C MET A 32 25.39 18.82 1.66
N ALA A 33 25.09 19.12 0.41
CA ALA A 33 23.76 19.06 -0.18
C ALA A 33 23.62 17.76 -0.99
N ARG A 34 22.53 17.02 -0.80
CA ARG A 34 22.21 15.81 -1.58
C ARG A 34 20.75 15.80 -2.00
N ILE A 35 20.48 15.20 -3.15
CA ILE A 35 19.11 14.87 -3.57
C ILE A 35 18.85 13.42 -3.15
N LYS A 36 17.73 13.21 -2.45
CA LYS A 36 17.25 11.87 -2.06
C LYS A 36 16.02 11.52 -2.89
N GLU A 37 16.05 10.37 -3.55
CA GLU A 37 14.88 9.75 -4.18
C GLU A 37 14.08 8.98 -3.12
N HIS A 38 12.78 9.26 -3.06
CA HIS A 38 11.84 8.59 -2.16
C HIS A 38 11.03 7.51 -2.87
N GLY A 39 10.84 7.67 -4.18
CA GLY A 39 10.12 6.70 -4.98
C GLY A 39 10.09 7.08 -6.45
N GLU A 40 9.82 6.08 -7.26
CA GLU A 40 9.69 6.16 -8.70
C GLU A 40 8.44 5.39 -9.13
N ILE A 41 7.71 5.94 -10.08
CA ILE A 41 6.57 5.26 -10.69
C ILE A 41 6.59 5.47 -12.19
N PHE A 42 6.08 4.47 -12.92
CA PHE A 42 5.91 4.54 -14.35
C PHE A 42 4.43 4.47 -14.70
N PHE A 43 3.94 5.48 -15.40
CA PHE A 43 2.62 5.47 -16.00
C PHE A 43 2.72 4.89 -17.41
N PRO A 44 1.94 3.85 -17.73
CA PRO A 44 1.89 3.35 -19.09
C PRO A 44 1.31 4.43 -20.00
N ARG A 45 1.71 4.40 -21.28
CA ARG A 45 1.02 5.20 -22.30
C ARG A 45 -0.47 4.86 -22.27
N ALA A 46 -1.34 5.86 -22.30
CA ALA A 46 -2.78 5.65 -22.38
C ALA A 46 -3.11 4.77 -23.60
N THR A 47 -3.46 3.52 -23.33
CA THR A 47 -4.00 2.58 -24.32
C THR A 47 -5.47 2.39 -24.01
N THR A 48 -6.32 2.47 -25.03
CA THR A 48 -7.78 2.27 -24.93
C THR A 48 -8.19 0.84 -24.56
N THR A 49 -7.21 -0.05 -24.34
CA THR A 49 -7.45 -1.45 -24.03
C THR A 49 -7.81 -1.60 -22.55
N SER A 50 -9.10 -1.71 -22.28
CA SER A 50 -9.63 -2.23 -21.01
C SER A 50 -9.03 -3.61 -20.74
N GLN A 51 -8.12 -3.72 -19.76
CA GLN A 51 -7.73 -5.03 -19.26
C GLN A 51 -8.91 -5.59 -18.45
N PRO A 52 -9.34 -6.84 -18.69
CA PRO A 52 -10.41 -7.43 -17.89
C PRO A 52 -9.99 -7.48 -16.42
N SER A 53 -10.91 -7.11 -15.53
CA SER A 53 -10.69 -7.23 -14.09
C SER A 53 -10.40 -8.71 -13.76
N PRO A 54 -9.36 -9.00 -12.95
CA PRO A 54 -9.09 -10.36 -12.54
C PRO A 54 -10.27 -10.93 -11.75
N ASN A 55 -10.55 -12.23 -11.95
CA ASN A 55 -11.59 -12.94 -11.20
C ASN A 55 -11.03 -13.39 -9.85
N ILE A 56 -11.11 -12.51 -8.86
CA ILE A 56 -10.66 -12.76 -7.48
C ILE A 56 -11.91 -12.88 -6.61
N ASP A 57 -12.02 -13.95 -5.84
CA ASP A 57 -13.12 -14.13 -4.88
C ASP A 57 -12.97 -13.13 -3.72
N PRO A 58 -13.93 -12.23 -3.47
CA PRO A 58 -13.86 -11.29 -2.35
C PRO A 58 -14.41 -11.87 -1.05
N ALA A 59 -14.93 -13.11 -1.05
CA ALA A 59 -15.43 -13.75 0.15
C ALA A 59 -14.31 -13.96 1.19
N PRO A 60 -14.64 -13.86 2.49
CA PRO A 60 -13.69 -14.19 3.55
C PRO A 60 -13.27 -15.66 3.46
N PRO A 61 -12.06 -16.00 3.97
CA PRO A 61 -11.62 -17.39 4.03
C PRO A 61 -12.58 -18.20 4.91
N ARG A 62 -12.96 -19.41 4.45
CA ARG A 62 -13.90 -20.29 5.18
C ARG A 62 -13.34 -20.77 6.52
N HIS A 63 -12.02 -20.95 6.59
CA HIS A 63 -11.31 -21.51 7.74
C HIS A 63 -10.06 -20.67 8.02
N PRO A 64 -10.19 -19.51 8.68
CA PRO A 64 -9.04 -18.73 9.10
C PRO A 64 -8.21 -19.53 10.12
N THR A 65 -6.89 -19.45 10.01
CA THR A 65 -5.94 -20.02 10.98
C THR A 65 -5.75 -19.11 12.20
N ALA A 66 -6.01 -17.81 12.02
CA ALA A 66 -5.93 -16.81 13.07
C ALA A 66 -6.86 -15.63 12.77
N GLU A 67 -7.24 -14.92 13.83
CA GLU A 67 -7.99 -13.68 13.77
C GLU A 67 -7.29 -12.64 14.62
N VAL A 68 -7.11 -11.44 14.08
CA VAL A 68 -6.45 -10.32 14.76
C VAL A 68 -7.47 -9.21 14.94
N ASP A 69 -7.67 -8.81 16.20
CA ASP A 69 -8.48 -7.64 16.54
C ASP A 69 -7.78 -6.35 16.08
N THR A 70 -8.48 -5.51 15.31
CA THR A 70 -7.82 -4.33 14.70
C THR A 70 -7.54 -3.22 15.71
N VAL A 71 -8.28 -3.15 16.83
CA VAL A 71 -7.99 -2.19 17.91
C VAL A 71 -6.66 -2.55 18.57
N HIS A 72 -6.42 -3.84 18.82
CA HIS A 72 -5.13 -4.31 19.32
C HIS A 72 -4.00 -4.10 18.30
N LEU A 73 -4.24 -4.40 17.03
CA LEU A 73 -3.28 -4.22 15.93
C LEU A 73 -2.73 -2.79 15.90
N TYR A 74 -3.60 -1.77 15.87
CA TYR A 74 -3.17 -0.38 15.79
C TYR A 74 -2.54 0.16 17.07
N ARG A 75 -2.84 -0.46 18.22
CA ARG A 75 -2.20 -0.08 19.49
C ARG A 75 -0.75 -0.57 19.57
N GLU A 76 -0.48 -1.78 19.09
CA GLU A 76 0.82 -2.45 19.34
C GLU A 76 1.75 -2.49 18.12
N LEU A 77 1.20 -2.68 16.92
CA LEU A 77 2.00 -3.06 15.75
C LEU A 77 2.24 -1.89 14.79
N VAL A 78 1.32 -0.92 14.78
CA VAL A 78 1.29 0.15 13.80
C VAL A 78 0.76 1.43 14.45
N PRO A 79 1.61 2.20 15.19
CA PRO A 79 1.17 3.39 15.93
C PRO A 79 0.99 4.60 15.01
N PHE A 80 0.28 4.42 13.90
CA PHE A 80 -0.10 5.52 13.04
C PHE A 80 -1.23 6.33 13.66
N GLY A 81 -1.43 7.55 13.16
CA GLY A 81 -2.53 8.38 13.62
C GLY A 81 -3.89 7.76 13.29
N PRO A 82 -4.98 8.16 13.98
CA PRO A 82 -6.31 7.57 13.81
C PRO A 82 -6.83 7.52 12.36
N HIS A 83 -6.41 8.44 11.50
CA HIS A 83 -6.79 8.43 10.08
C HIS A 83 -6.28 7.21 9.31
N TYR A 84 -5.18 6.59 9.77
CA TYR A 84 -4.59 5.38 9.20
C TYR A 84 -5.11 4.09 9.86
N HIS A 85 -6.04 4.21 10.83
CA HIS A 85 -6.72 3.07 11.44
C HIS A 85 -7.84 2.54 10.53
N THR A 86 -7.46 2.16 9.31
CA THR A 86 -8.37 1.86 8.21
C THR A 86 -8.89 0.43 8.26
N LEU A 87 -8.12 -0.53 8.78
CA LEU A 87 -8.60 -1.89 9.06
C LEU A 87 -9.65 -1.89 10.18
N GLN A 88 -10.81 -2.46 9.91
CA GLN A 88 -11.94 -2.49 10.83
C GLN A 88 -12.19 -3.89 11.38
N GLU A 89 -12.72 -3.93 12.60
CA GLU A 89 -13.16 -5.13 13.31
C GLU A 89 -12.05 -6.17 13.47
N ARG A 90 -11.94 -7.10 12.51
CA ARG A 90 -11.01 -8.23 12.55
C ARG A 90 -10.33 -8.40 11.21
N LEU A 91 -9.05 -8.74 11.27
CA LEU A 91 -8.29 -9.27 10.16
C LEU A 91 -8.22 -10.80 10.28
N PHE A 92 -8.68 -11.49 9.25
CA PHE A 92 -8.70 -12.95 9.17
C PHE A 92 -7.49 -13.43 8.38
N LEU A 93 -6.75 -14.39 8.92
CA LEU A 93 -5.50 -14.85 8.35
C LEU A 93 -5.52 -16.36 8.06
N THR A 94 -5.05 -16.76 6.89
CA THR A 94 -4.64 -18.14 6.60
C THR A 94 -3.11 -18.24 6.62
N GLU A 95 -2.54 -19.32 6.10
CA GLU A 95 -1.09 -19.43 5.90
C GLU A 95 -0.59 -18.46 4.83
N THR A 96 -1.37 -18.22 3.78
CA THR A 96 -0.96 -17.45 2.60
C THR A 96 -1.83 -16.23 2.33
N GLU A 97 -2.88 -16.00 3.11
CA GLU A 97 -3.83 -14.92 2.85
C GLU A 97 -4.17 -14.11 4.09
N ALA A 98 -4.47 -12.84 3.87
CA ALA A 98 -5.14 -11.97 4.83
C ALA A 98 -6.40 -11.38 4.20
N TRP A 99 -7.49 -11.36 4.95
CA TRP A 99 -8.76 -10.78 4.52
C TRP A 99 -9.29 -9.87 5.62
N GLY A 100 -9.75 -8.68 5.25
CA GLY A 100 -10.23 -7.71 6.23
C GLY A 100 -11.19 -6.68 5.65
N ARG A 101 -11.86 -5.96 6.54
CA ARG A 101 -12.68 -4.80 6.21
C ARG A 101 -11.85 -3.53 6.32
N LEU A 102 -12.12 -2.59 5.43
CA LEU A 102 -11.46 -1.30 5.37
C LEU A 102 -12.49 -0.18 5.43
N GLN A 103 -12.13 0.91 6.10
CA GLN A 103 -12.89 2.15 6.16
C GLN A 103 -11.91 3.30 5.93
N ALA A 104 -12.08 4.03 4.83
CA ALA A 104 -11.37 5.30 4.66
C ALA A 104 -11.90 6.30 5.70
N PRO A 105 -11.05 7.15 6.27
CA PRO A 105 -11.51 8.22 7.14
C PRO A 105 -12.38 9.20 6.35
N GLU A 106 -13.30 9.85 7.04
CA GLU A 106 -13.96 11.05 6.53
C GLU A 106 -12.94 12.19 6.55
N LEU A 107 -12.80 12.89 5.42
CA LEU A 107 -11.88 14.02 5.30
C LEU A 107 -12.68 15.29 5.02
N PRO A 108 -12.30 16.43 5.64
CA PRO A 108 -13.03 17.69 5.46
C PRO A 108 -12.87 18.29 4.05
N PHE A 109 -11.90 17.80 3.27
CA PHE A 109 -11.63 18.23 1.90
C PHE A 109 -11.34 17.02 1.02
N ILE A 110 -11.99 16.98 -0.14
CA ILE A 110 -11.73 16.01 -1.19
C ILE A 110 -10.82 16.70 -2.20
N ASP A 111 -9.62 16.17 -2.39
CA ASP A 111 -8.71 16.63 -3.42
C ASP A 111 -9.19 16.10 -4.78
N PRO A 112 -9.31 16.92 -5.83
CA PRO A 112 -9.69 16.46 -7.17
C PRO A 112 -8.84 15.29 -7.70
N ILE A 113 -7.60 15.13 -7.21
CA ILE A 113 -6.77 13.97 -7.56
C ILE A 113 -7.39 12.64 -7.10
N GLN A 114 -8.20 12.66 -6.05
CA GLN A 114 -8.89 11.47 -5.53
C GLN A 114 -9.96 10.96 -6.49
N ASP A 115 -10.51 11.80 -7.36
CA ASP A 115 -11.38 11.36 -8.46
C ASP A 115 -10.62 10.56 -9.52
N ILE A 116 -9.28 10.65 -9.53
CA ILE A 116 -8.41 9.95 -10.49
C ILE A 116 -7.77 8.71 -9.84
N ILE A 117 -7.13 8.87 -8.68
CA ILE A 117 -6.32 7.81 -8.05
C ILE A 117 -6.90 7.24 -6.75
N GLY A 118 -8.06 7.75 -6.32
CA GLY A 118 -8.75 7.35 -5.11
C GLY A 118 -8.13 7.87 -3.82
N SER A 119 -8.84 7.63 -2.72
CA SER A 119 -8.33 7.80 -1.38
C SER A 119 -7.14 6.86 -1.13
N PRO A 120 -6.02 7.33 -0.55
CA PRO A 120 -4.86 6.48 -0.29
C PRO A 120 -5.08 5.52 0.90
N PHE A 121 -6.04 5.82 1.77
CA PHE A 121 -6.23 5.15 3.05
C PHE A 121 -6.64 3.67 2.94
N PRO A 122 -7.55 3.25 2.02
CA PRO A 122 -7.83 1.82 1.83
C PRO A 122 -6.62 1.02 1.35
N LEU A 123 -5.80 1.58 0.44
CA LEU A 123 -4.58 0.90 0.01
C LEU A 123 -3.59 0.74 1.16
N ASP A 124 -3.40 1.78 1.96
CA ASP A 124 -2.56 1.73 3.15
C ASP A 124 -3.03 0.66 4.15
N GLY A 125 -4.34 0.54 4.38
CA GLY A 125 -4.91 -0.54 5.19
C GLY A 125 -4.68 -1.94 4.61
N ALA A 126 -4.72 -2.11 3.28
CA ALA A 126 -4.35 -3.35 2.63
C ALA A 126 -2.85 -3.67 2.80
N LEU A 127 -1.98 -2.65 2.77
CA LEU A 127 -0.56 -2.80 3.07
C LEU A 127 -0.33 -3.21 4.54
N HIS A 128 -1.09 -2.68 5.50
CA HIS A 128 -1.06 -3.14 6.89
C HIS A 128 -1.43 -4.62 7.02
N ALA A 129 -2.46 -5.07 6.30
CA ALA A 129 -2.82 -6.49 6.27
C ALA A 129 -1.67 -7.36 5.73
N ALA A 130 -0.94 -6.89 4.71
CA ALA A 130 0.26 -7.55 4.20
C ALA A 130 1.40 -7.57 5.23
N CYS A 131 1.63 -6.47 5.96
CA CYS A 131 2.59 -6.43 7.06
C CYS A 131 2.28 -7.51 8.12
N VAL A 132 1.03 -7.58 8.58
CA VAL A 132 0.61 -8.55 9.61
C VAL A 132 0.77 -9.99 9.13
N LEU A 133 0.36 -10.27 7.88
CA LEU A 133 0.54 -11.60 7.29
C LEU A 133 2.03 -11.94 7.16
N GLY A 134 2.85 -11.01 6.70
CA GLY A 134 4.29 -11.19 6.52
C GLY A 134 5.02 -11.46 7.84
N GLN A 135 4.69 -10.73 8.92
CA GLN A 135 5.29 -10.93 10.25
C GLN A 135 5.08 -12.34 10.82
N ARG A 136 4.10 -13.11 10.32
CA ARG A 136 3.91 -14.51 10.70
C ARG A 136 4.83 -15.47 9.95
N ALA A 137 5.36 -15.05 8.80
CA ALA A 137 6.17 -15.88 7.91
C ALA A 137 7.68 -15.62 8.07
N VAL A 138 8.09 -14.50 8.66
CA VAL A 138 9.50 -14.09 8.80
C VAL A 138 9.81 -13.58 10.21
N ASP A 139 11.09 -13.49 10.55
CA ASP A 139 11.62 -13.04 11.85
C ASP A 139 11.95 -11.53 11.90
N PHE A 140 11.52 -10.77 10.89
CA PHE A 140 11.70 -9.33 10.81
C PHE A 140 10.36 -8.60 10.59
N VAL A 141 10.37 -7.27 10.64
CA VAL A 141 9.20 -6.44 10.32
C VAL A 141 9.26 -6.06 8.83
N PRO A 142 8.45 -6.66 7.95
CA PRO A 142 8.45 -6.36 6.53
C PRO A 142 7.75 -5.02 6.26
N PHE A 143 8.40 -4.15 5.50
CA PHE A 143 7.82 -2.90 5.00
C PHE A 143 7.73 -2.89 3.48
N PRO A 144 6.70 -2.28 2.87
CA PRO A 144 6.61 -2.10 1.43
C PRO A 144 7.83 -1.35 0.87
N VAL A 145 8.46 -1.90 -0.16
CA VAL A 145 9.60 -1.27 -0.87
C VAL A 145 9.36 -1.04 -2.36
N GLY A 146 8.26 -1.56 -2.90
CA GLY A 146 7.87 -1.39 -4.30
C GLY A 146 6.79 -2.38 -4.70
N PHE A 147 6.27 -2.21 -5.91
CA PHE A 147 5.31 -3.13 -6.52
C PHE A 147 5.55 -3.17 -8.04
N ASP A 148 5.12 -4.25 -8.69
CA ASP A 148 5.23 -4.36 -10.14
C ASP A 148 4.11 -3.57 -10.86
N ARG A 149 2.89 -3.61 -10.33
CA ARG A 149 1.75 -2.87 -10.90
C ARG A 149 0.69 -2.52 -9.86
N ARG A 150 0.18 -1.29 -9.94
CA ARG A 150 -1.08 -0.86 -9.31
C ARG A 150 -2.10 -0.62 -10.42
N THR A 151 -3.31 -1.13 -10.29
CA THR A 151 -4.40 -0.91 -11.25
C THR A 151 -5.64 -0.43 -10.51
N ILE A 152 -6.10 0.76 -10.87
CA ILE A 152 -7.28 1.41 -10.28
C ILE A 152 -8.41 1.25 -11.31
N PHE A 153 -9.35 0.37 -11.00
CA PHE A 153 -10.56 0.20 -11.80
C PHE A 153 -11.60 1.25 -11.43
N ARG A 154 -11.68 1.56 -10.13
CA ARG A 154 -12.59 2.55 -9.56
C ARG A 154 -11.86 3.26 -8.40
N PRO A 155 -11.80 4.59 -8.39
CA PRO A 155 -11.23 5.34 -7.28
C PRO A 155 -11.99 5.06 -5.98
N THR A 156 -11.27 4.65 -4.94
CA THR A 156 -11.80 4.63 -3.57
C THR A 156 -12.08 6.05 -3.09
N GLN A 157 -12.97 6.23 -2.12
CA GLN A 157 -13.49 7.52 -1.67
C GLN A 157 -13.25 7.71 -0.17
N PRO A 158 -13.05 8.94 0.32
CA PRO A 158 -13.15 9.26 1.75
C PRO A 158 -14.49 8.75 2.31
N GLY A 159 -14.48 8.29 3.57
CA GLY A 159 -15.66 7.68 4.18
C GLY A 159 -16.12 6.35 3.55
N GLY A 160 -15.46 5.86 2.51
CA GLY A 160 -15.81 4.63 1.81
C GLY A 160 -15.50 3.37 2.62
N ARG A 161 -16.36 2.36 2.48
CA ARG A 161 -16.22 1.01 3.05
C ARG A 161 -15.79 0.01 1.99
N TYR A 162 -14.76 -0.76 2.31
CA TYR A 162 -14.15 -1.70 1.39
C TYR A 162 -13.82 -3.02 2.07
N LEU A 163 -13.50 -4.00 1.25
CA LEU A 163 -12.93 -5.29 1.63
C LEU A 163 -11.54 -5.36 1.01
N THR A 164 -10.60 -6.01 1.69
CA THR A 164 -9.29 -6.33 1.11
C THR A 164 -8.99 -7.82 1.20
N ARG A 165 -8.31 -8.33 0.18
CA ARG A 165 -7.67 -9.63 0.17
C ARG A 165 -6.21 -9.44 -0.19
N VAL A 166 -5.33 -9.98 0.63
CA VAL A 166 -3.89 -10.04 0.44
C VAL A 166 -3.51 -11.50 0.25
N THR A 167 -2.69 -11.80 -0.75
CA THR A 167 -2.19 -13.14 -1.05
C THR A 167 -0.67 -13.11 -1.12
N MET A 168 0.01 -13.92 -0.32
CA MET A 168 1.46 -14.11 -0.40
C MET A 168 1.80 -15.06 -1.54
N LEU A 169 2.71 -14.68 -2.44
CA LEU A 169 2.97 -15.41 -3.69
C LEU A 169 4.11 -16.43 -3.63
N ALA A 170 5.20 -16.14 -2.92
CA ALA A 170 6.20 -17.09 -2.45
C ALA A 170 7.21 -16.29 -1.63
N PRO A 171 7.48 -16.66 -0.37
CA PRO A 171 8.51 -15.99 0.39
C PRO A 171 9.89 -16.36 -0.15
N THR A 172 10.77 -15.38 -0.27
CA THR A 172 12.23 -15.62 -0.31
C THR A 172 12.81 -15.33 1.07
N ARG A 173 14.08 -15.66 1.29
CA ARG A 173 14.73 -15.45 2.61
C ARG A 173 14.75 -13.98 3.05
N ASP A 174 14.86 -13.05 2.11
CA ASP A 174 15.09 -11.62 2.38
C ASP A 174 13.96 -10.70 1.85
N GLU A 175 13.00 -11.27 1.13
CA GLU A 175 11.90 -10.51 0.50
C GLU A 175 10.62 -11.35 0.45
N LEU A 176 9.52 -10.72 0.86
CA LEU A 176 8.16 -11.24 0.71
C LEU A 176 7.49 -10.58 -0.49
N VAL A 177 6.74 -11.38 -1.25
CA VAL A 177 5.98 -10.91 -2.41
C VAL A 177 4.49 -11.17 -2.20
N PHE A 178 3.66 -10.17 -2.47
CA PHE A 178 2.22 -10.24 -2.32
C PHE A 178 1.46 -9.68 -3.51
N ASP A 179 0.24 -10.16 -3.68
CA ASP A 179 -0.80 -9.50 -4.45
C ASP A 179 -1.93 -9.02 -3.52
N LEU A 180 -2.52 -7.88 -3.86
CA LEU A 180 -3.58 -7.22 -3.11
C LEU A 180 -4.77 -6.95 -4.03
N ALA A 181 -5.98 -7.08 -3.49
CA ALA A 181 -7.20 -6.63 -4.12
C ALA A 181 -8.07 -5.87 -3.11
N ILE A 182 -8.75 -4.83 -3.58
CA ILE A 182 -9.70 -4.02 -2.82
C ILE A 182 -11.05 -4.06 -3.53
N PHE A 183 -12.11 -4.31 -2.77
CA PHE A 183 -13.48 -4.43 -3.27
C PHE A 183 -14.42 -3.53 -2.48
N ASN A 184 -15.59 -3.21 -3.03
CA ASN A 184 -16.70 -2.73 -2.20
C ASN A 184 -17.46 -3.90 -1.55
N ASN A 185 -18.48 -3.57 -0.75
CA ASN A 185 -19.36 -4.56 -0.12
C ASN A 185 -20.19 -5.38 -1.12
N ASP A 186 -20.45 -4.82 -2.31
CA ASP A 186 -21.12 -5.51 -3.43
C ASP A 186 -20.15 -6.37 -4.27
N ARG A 187 -18.94 -6.66 -3.74
CA ARG A 187 -17.96 -7.56 -4.34
C ARG A 187 -17.37 -7.06 -5.67
N GLN A 188 -17.56 -5.79 -5.99
CA GLN A 188 -16.97 -5.15 -7.17
C GLN A 188 -15.53 -4.77 -6.88
N LEU A 189 -14.62 -5.09 -7.79
CA LEU A 189 -13.21 -4.76 -7.69
C LEU A 189 -12.96 -3.26 -7.91
N TYR A 190 -12.22 -2.63 -7.00
CA TYR A 190 -11.83 -1.22 -7.05
C TYR A 190 -10.37 -1.06 -7.45
N GLU A 191 -9.49 -1.84 -6.82
CA GLU A 191 -8.05 -1.71 -7.01
C GLU A 191 -7.38 -3.07 -6.89
N THR A 192 -6.30 -3.27 -7.65
CA THR A 192 -5.31 -4.31 -7.38
C THR A 192 -3.90 -3.73 -7.31
N VAL A 193 -3.06 -4.39 -6.53
CA VAL A 193 -1.60 -4.23 -6.57
C VAL A 193 -1.00 -5.62 -6.74
N THR A 194 -0.14 -5.80 -7.75
CA THR A 194 0.55 -7.06 -7.99
C THR A 194 2.05 -6.93 -7.79
N GLY A 195 2.68 -8.01 -7.31
CA GLY A 195 4.10 -8.05 -7.07
C GLY A 195 4.56 -7.03 -6.01
N LEU A 196 3.73 -6.77 -5.00
CA LEU A 196 4.10 -5.97 -3.83
C LEU A 196 5.30 -6.65 -3.15
N ARG A 197 6.41 -5.92 -3.02
CA ARG A 197 7.63 -6.40 -2.38
C ARG A 197 7.76 -5.81 -0.99
N MET A 198 8.08 -6.66 -0.03
CA MET A 198 8.31 -6.23 1.35
C MET A 198 9.63 -6.79 1.91
N ARG A 199 10.39 -5.94 2.61
CA ARG A 199 11.72 -6.26 3.16
C ARG A 199 11.92 -5.64 4.54
N ASP A 200 12.95 -6.09 5.24
CA ASP A 200 13.45 -5.41 6.45
C ASP A 200 14.13 -4.09 6.07
N VAL A 201 13.60 -2.97 6.57
CA VAL A 201 14.18 -1.63 6.37
C VAL A 201 14.79 -1.05 7.64
N SER A 202 14.80 -1.79 8.75
CA SER A 202 15.35 -1.33 10.04
C SER A 202 16.82 -0.89 9.92
N LYS A 203 17.62 -1.62 9.14
CA LYS A 203 19.02 -1.28 8.85
C LYS A 203 19.19 -0.01 8.02
N ALA A 204 18.21 0.34 7.19
CA ALA A 204 18.21 1.57 6.41
C ALA A 204 17.83 2.79 7.27
N MET A 205 16.95 2.60 8.24
CA MET A 205 16.56 3.65 9.20
C MET A 205 17.70 4.01 10.17
N GLN A 206 18.51 3.04 10.59
CA GLN A 206 19.70 3.30 11.43
C GLN A 206 20.77 4.13 10.71
N LYS A 207 20.92 3.99 9.38
CA LYS A 207 21.91 4.74 8.58
C LYS A 207 21.49 6.18 8.27
N SER A 208 20.23 6.57 8.51
CA SER A 208 19.78 7.97 8.31
C SER A 208 19.95 8.84 9.57
N LEU A 209 20.43 8.27 10.68
CA LEU A 209 20.63 8.93 11.97
C LEU A 209 22.12 9.15 12.34
N VAL A 210 23.06 8.97 11.40
CA VAL A 210 24.51 9.16 11.63
C VAL A 210 25.10 10.10 10.60
#